data_AF-A0A7J3UAF0-F1
#
_entry.id   AF-A0A7J3UAF0-F1
#
_cell.length_a   1.000
_cell.length_b   1.000
_cell.length_c   1.000
_cell.angle_alpha   90.00
_cell.angle_beta   90.00
_cell.angle_gamma   90.00
#
_symmetry.space_group_name_H-M   'P 1'
#
loop_
_entity.id
_entity.type
_entity.pdbx_description
1 polymer ?
#
loop_
_entity_poly.entity_id
_entity_poly.type
_entity_poly.pdbx_seq_one_letter_code
_entity_poly.pdbx_strand_id
1 'polypeptide(L)' 'MHRRFGQHLLIDDNIVNREIKYAEISRDDVILEVGPGKGILTKLLAEKAK' A
#
# COMPACT_ATOMS: atom_id res chain seq x y z
N MET A 1 21.89 -13.96 -1.95
CA MET A 1 21.39 -12.64 -1.52
C MET A 1 20.39 -12.86 -0.40
N HIS A 2 20.72 -12.49 0.83
CA HIS A 2 19.90 -12.80 2.02
C HIS A 2 18.63 -11.93 2.01
N ARG A 3 17.50 -12.45 1.51
CA ARG A 3 16.18 -11.85 1.73
C ARG A 3 15.72 -12.20 3.15
N ARG A 4 16.41 -11.67 4.16
CA ARG A 4 16.17 -11.98 5.58
C ARG A 4 14.71 -11.80 6.00
N PHE A 5 13.97 -10.95 5.30
CA PHE A 5 12.55 -10.68 5.54
C PHE A 5 11.63 -11.06 4.38
N GLY A 6 12.14 -11.71 3.33
CA GLY A 6 11.32 -12.14 2.19
C GLY A 6 10.59 -10.99 1.46
N GLN A 7 11.07 -9.74 1.55
CA GLN A 7 10.37 -8.61 0.94
C GLN A 7 10.46 -8.68 -0.59
N HIS A 8 9.29 -8.69 -1.24
CA HIS A 8 9.12 -8.47 -2.68
C HIS A 8 8.42 -7.13 -2.84
N LEU A 9 9.07 -6.18 -3.50
CA LEU A 9 8.53 -4.83 -3.65
C LEU A 9 7.62 -4.78 -4.87
N LEU A 10 6.42 -4.24 -4.68
CA LEU A 10 5.53 -3.89 -5.78
C LEU A 10 6.13 -2.71 -6.54
N ILE A 11 6.29 -2.82 -7.86
CA ILE A 11 6.92 -1.77 -8.68
C ILE A 11 6.03 -1.28 -9.83
N ASP A 12 4.87 -1.91 -10.02
CA ASP A 12 3.95 -1.58 -11.10
C ASP A 12 2.83 -0.68 -10.59
N ASP A 13 2.82 0.56 -11.04
CA ASP A 13 1.85 1.56 -10.66
C ASP A 13 0.42 1.21 -11.09
N ASN A 14 0.22 0.40 -12.14
CA ASN A 14 -1.12 -0.03 -12.54
C ASN A 14 -1.71 -0.98 -11.50
N ILE A 15 -0.90 -1.87 -10.94
CA ILE A 15 -1.30 -2.76 -9.86
C ILE A 15 -1.57 -1.94 -8.60
N VAL A 16 -0.66 -1.04 -8.23
CA VAL A 16 -0.86 -0.11 -7.09
C VAL A 16 -2.22 0.61 -7.19
N ASN A 17 -2.51 1.25 -8.32
CA ASN A 17 -3.76 1.99 -8.52
C ASN A 17 -4.99 1.07 -8.49
N ARG A 18 -4.87 -0.16 -9.02
CA ARG A 18 -5.94 -1.15 -8.98
C ARG A 18 -6.26 -1.58 -7.54
N GLU A 19 -5.24 -1.90 -6.74
CA GLU A 19 -5.43 -2.29 -5.34
C GLU A 19 -6.05 -1.16 -4.52
N ILE A 20 -5.59 0.08 -4.72
CA ILE A 20 -6.17 1.27 -4.10
C ILE A 20 -7.64 1.47 -4.48
N LYS A 21 -8.02 1.19 -5.72
CA LYS A 21 -9.41 1.27 -6.17
C LYS A 21 -10.27 0.18 -5.53
N TYR A 22 -9.78 -1.05 -5.41
CA TYR A 22 -10.49 -2.16 -4.79
C TYR A 22 -10.68 -2.00 -3.28
N ALA A 23 -9.81 -1.24 -2.62
CA ALA A 23 -9.93 -0.98 -1.20
C ALA A 23 -11.11 -0.05 -0.83
N GLU A 24 -11.72 0.63 -1.81
CA GLU A 24 -12.91 1.50 -1.64
C GLU A 24 -12.85 2.46 -0.44
N ILE A 25 -11.65 3.01 -0.21
CA ILE A 25 -11.32 3.83 0.97
C ILE A 25 -12.14 5.12 1.02
N SER A 26 -12.74 5.36 2.18
CA SER A 26 -13.37 6.62 2.58
C SER A 26 -12.42 7.49 3.40
N ARG A 27 -12.77 8.77 3.55
CA ARG A 27 -11.98 9.75 4.31
C ARG A 27 -11.94 9.46 5.81
N ASP A 28 -12.99 8.85 6.33
CA ASP A 28 -13.15 8.55 7.76
C ASP A 28 -12.56 7.19 8.16
N ASP A 29 -11.98 6.45 7.21
CA ASP A 29 -11.43 5.12 7.47
C ASP A 29 -10.14 5.19 8.28
N VAL A 30 -9.99 4.28 9.25
CA VAL A 30 -8.71 4.05 9.92
C VAL A 30 -8.07 2.81 9.30
N ILE A 31 -6.94 3.00 8.62
CA ILE A 31 -6.27 1.95 7.84
C ILE A 31 -5.09 1.37 8.61
N LEU A 32 -5.05 0.04 8.74
CA LEU A 32 -3.89 -0.71 9.21
C LEU A 32 -3.17 -1.36 8.03
N GLU A 33 -1.93 -0.94 7.76
CA GLU A 33 -1.09 -1.56 6.74
C GLU A 33 -0.08 -2.54 7.38
N VAL A 34 -0.09 -3.78 6.91
CA VAL A 34 0.87 -4.81 7.35
C VAL A 34 1.97 -4.99 6.31
N GLY A 35 3.22 -4.83 6.74
CA GLY A 35 4.38 -4.99 5.86
C GLY A 35 4.53 -3.89 4.81
N PRO A 36 4.54 -2.60 5.19
CA PRO A 36 4.54 -1.48 4.23
C PRO A 36 5.78 -1.42 3.32
N GLY A 37 6.88 -2.07 3.72
CA GLY A 37 8.12 -2.09 2.93
C GLY A 37 8.63 -0.67 2.68
N LYS A 38 8.69 -0.25 1.40
CA LYS A 38 9.08 1.12 1.01
C LYS A 38 7.94 2.14 1.09
N GLY A 39 6.76 1.75 1.54
CA GLY A 39 5.60 2.61 1.70
C GLY A 39 4.89 2.97 0.40
N ILE A 40 4.94 2.07 -0.58
CA ILE A 40 4.41 2.29 -1.93
C ILE A 40 2.89 2.47 -1.89
N LEU A 41 2.20 1.68 -1.06
CA LEU A 41 0.77 1.85 -0.80
C LEU A 41 0.53 2.90 0.30
N THR A 42 1.35 2.92 1.36
CA THR A 42 1.20 3.83 2.51
C THR A 42 0.86 5.27 2.12
N LYS A 43 1.60 5.85 1.16
CA LYS A 43 1.37 7.24 0.74
C LYS A 43 -0.04 7.44 0.17
N LEU A 44 -0.47 6.55 -0.71
CA LEU A 44 -1.78 6.65 -1.38
C LEU A 44 -2.94 6.35 -0.41
N LEU A 45 -2.74 5.41 0.52
CA LEU A 45 -3.69 5.10 1.57
C LEU A 45 -3.92 6.34 2.48
N ALA A 46 -2.84 6.97 2.94
CA ALA A 46 -2.90 8.16 3.80
C ALA A 46 -3.48 9.39 3.10
N GLU A 47 -3.27 9.54 1.79
CA GLU A 47 -3.87 10.62 1.01
C GLU A 47 -5.40 10.46 0.86
N LYS A 48 -5.92 9.23 0.90
CA LYS A 48 -7.36 8.94 0.75
C LYS A 48 -8.14 8.98 2.08
N ALA A 49 -7.56 8.45 3.15
CA ALA A 49 -8.17 8.41 4.49
C ALA A 49 -7.72 9.62 5.35
N LYS A 50 -8.22 10.82 5.01
CA LYS A 50 -7.80 12.10 5.61
C LYS A 50 -8.95 12.98 6.09
#